data_AF-A0A2H9R5T2-F1
#
_entry.id   AF-A0A2H9R5T2-F1
#
_cell.length_a   1.000
_cell.length_b   1.000
_cell.length_c   1.000
_cell.angle_alpha   90.00
_cell.angle_beta   90.00
_cell.angle_gamma   90.00
#
_symmetry.space_group_name_H-M   'P 1'
#
loop_
_entity.id
_entity.type
_entity.pdbx_description
1 polymer ?
#
loop_
_entity_poly.entity_id
_entity_poly.type
_entity_poly.pdbx_seq_one_letter_code
_entity_poly.pdbx_strand_id
1 'polypeptide(L)'
;MIVKQELVNKIKDHFSLNIYETKVWLALLSKGVVSAGETAELSGVPRSRTYDVLESLAKRGFAIIKIGKPVKYIAVEPHAIIEKIKSNVLTEAQEKVKLLGKLRERDEYKELEQLYSAGISPVKAEDLSGALKGKTHINSKLRDIFGNAKKEIAICTSVQDFDKRSRILLPEIEKLKKSNIRVKIALNGQESDIRKINNKHKLNAKITSNKGRFIIADKRESLFMITYEHSDEEIGLWINAPYFSEALNGMLNVSLR
;
A
#
# COMPACT_ATOMS: atom_id res chain seq x y z
N MET A 1 37.78 6.00 -21.44
CA MET A 1 36.62 6.90 -21.28
C MET A 1 36.35 7.02 -19.79
N ILE A 2 36.49 8.20 -19.20
CA ILE A 2 36.17 8.39 -17.77
C ILE A 2 34.64 8.49 -17.68
N VAL A 3 33.97 7.35 -17.47
CA VAL A 3 32.55 7.34 -17.14
C VAL A 3 32.38 8.21 -15.88
N LYS A 4 31.55 9.26 -15.95
CA LYS A 4 31.28 10.13 -14.79
C LYS A 4 30.77 9.27 -13.64
N GLN A 5 31.44 9.33 -12.48
CA GLN A 5 31.12 8.50 -11.31
C GLN A 5 29.65 8.63 -10.87
N GLU A 6 29.06 9.81 -11.06
CA GLU A 6 27.64 10.07 -10.79
C GLU A 6 26.71 9.21 -11.66
N LEU A 7 27.05 9.01 -12.95
CA LEU A 7 26.28 8.17 -13.85
C LEU A 7 26.35 6.70 -13.43
N VAL A 8 27.54 6.24 -13.01
CA VAL A 8 27.72 4.86 -12.50
C VAL A 8 26.78 4.61 -11.32
N ASN A 9 26.73 5.53 -10.36
CA ASN A 9 25.88 5.36 -9.18
C ASN A 9 24.38 5.33 -9.55
N LYS A 10 23.92 6.23 -10.43
CA LYS A 10 22.52 6.24 -10.87
C LYS A 10 22.14 4.96 -11.62
N ILE A 11 22.98 4.50 -12.54
CA ILE A 11 22.71 3.30 -13.35
C ILE A 11 22.72 2.03 -12.49
N LYS A 12 23.68 1.92 -11.58
CA LYS A 12 23.80 0.80 -10.65
C LYS A 12 22.46 0.50 -9.96
N ASP A 13 21.81 1.53 -9.43
CA ASP A 13 20.58 1.39 -8.66
C ASP A 13 19.37 1.03 -9.55
N HIS A 14 19.26 1.63 -10.74
CA HIS A 14 18.15 1.35 -11.66
C HIS A 14 18.19 -0.03 -12.31
N PHE A 15 19.38 -0.58 -12.55
CA PHE A 15 19.56 -1.87 -13.25
C PHE A 15 20.00 -3.01 -12.33
N SER A 16 20.08 -2.74 -11.02
CA SER A 16 20.55 -3.69 -10.00
C SER A 16 21.90 -4.33 -10.34
N LEU A 17 22.81 -3.54 -10.91
CA LEU A 17 24.17 -3.95 -11.24
C LEU A 17 25.09 -3.62 -10.06
N ASN A 18 26.23 -4.29 -9.94
CA ASN A 18 27.30 -3.82 -9.07
C ASN A 18 28.15 -2.75 -9.78
N ILE A 19 29.09 -2.12 -9.06
CA ILE A 19 29.91 -1.03 -9.61
C ILE A 19 30.78 -1.50 -10.78
N TYR A 20 31.34 -2.71 -10.71
CA TYR A 20 32.17 -3.25 -11.78
C TYR A 20 31.33 -3.62 -13.01
N GLU A 21 30.19 -4.29 -12.80
CA GLU A 21 29.20 -4.57 -13.85
C GLU A 21 28.76 -3.30 -14.56
N THR A 22 28.48 -2.24 -13.81
CA THR A 22 28.06 -0.95 -14.39
C THR A 22 29.18 -0.34 -15.24
N LYS A 23 30.43 -0.32 -14.75
CA LYS A 23 31.57 0.21 -15.50
C LYS A 23 31.86 -0.59 -16.77
N VAL A 24 31.83 -1.92 -16.68
CA VAL A 24 32.04 -2.81 -17.82
C VAL A 24 30.90 -2.67 -18.84
N TRP A 25 29.64 -2.62 -18.40
CA TRP A 25 28.50 -2.47 -19.30
C TRP A 25 28.52 -1.11 -20.03
N LEU A 26 28.87 -0.02 -19.34
CA LEU A 26 29.01 1.30 -19.96
C LEU A 26 30.18 1.33 -20.97
N ALA A 27 31.28 0.62 -20.69
CA ALA A 27 32.36 0.45 -21.66
C ALA A 27 31.90 -0.31 -22.92
N LEU A 28 31.13 -1.40 -22.77
CA LEU A 28 30.54 -2.12 -23.90
C LEU A 28 29.63 -1.22 -24.74
N LEU A 29 28.73 -0.46 -24.10
CA LEU A 29 27.81 0.47 -24.78
C LEU A 29 28.56 1.51 -25.63
N SER A 30 29.74 1.96 -25.18
CA SER A 30 30.52 3.00 -25.87
C SER A 30 31.22 2.56 -27.16
N LYS A 31 31.54 1.27 -27.32
CA LYS A 31 32.35 0.76 -28.44
C LYS A 31 31.65 -0.32 -29.27
N GLY A 32 30.48 -0.79 -28.85
CA GLY A 32 29.68 -1.77 -29.57
C GLY A 32 30.24 -3.18 -29.45
N VAL A 33 31.37 -3.48 -30.10
CA VAL A 33 31.99 -4.82 -30.12
C VAL A 33 33.44 -4.74 -29.64
N VAL A 34 33.73 -5.33 -28.48
CA VAL A 34 35.07 -5.27 -27.85
C VAL A 34 35.48 -6.59 -27.22
N SER A 35 36.79 -6.85 -27.18
CA SER A 35 37.36 -7.97 -26.43
C SER A 35 37.37 -7.69 -24.92
N ALA A 36 37.54 -8.73 -24.11
CA ALA A 36 37.67 -8.57 -22.65
C ALA A 36 38.88 -7.70 -22.27
N GLY A 37 40.00 -7.81 -23.01
CA GLY A 37 41.20 -7.00 -22.79
C GLY A 37 40.96 -5.51 -23.02
N GLU A 38 40.32 -5.16 -24.13
CA GLU A 38 39.94 -3.77 -24.45
C GLU A 38 38.90 -3.25 -23.46
N THR A 39 37.97 -4.09 -23.03
CA THR A 39 36.94 -3.71 -22.05
C THR A 39 37.55 -3.37 -20.70
N ALA A 40 38.58 -4.11 -20.26
CA ALA A 40 39.27 -3.85 -19.01
C ALA A 40 39.95 -2.46 -19.03
N GLU A 41 40.60 -2.14 -20.15
CA GLU A 41 41.24 -0.84 -20.36
C GLU A 41 40.23 0.31 -20.40
N LEU A 42 39.10 0.13 -21.09
CA LEU A 42 38.05 1.14 -21.20
C LEU A 42 37.30 1.38 -19.89
N SER A 43 37.03 0.33 -19.13
CA SER A 43 36.23 0.37 -17.90
C SER A 43 37.05 0.73 -16.66
N GLY A 44 38.37 0.58 -16.70
CA GLY A 44 39.25 0.73 -15.55
C GLY A 44 39.07 -0.38 -14.50
N VAL A 45 38.38 -1.47 -14.84
CA VAL A 45 38.21 -2.65 -13.99
C VAL A 45 39.40 -3.59 -14.23
N PRO A 46 39.97 -4.22 -13.18
CA PRO A 46 41.08 -5.17 -13.35
C PRO A 46 40.77 -6.24 -14.38
N ARG A 47 41.76 -6.62 -15.20
CA ARG A 47 41.59 -7.62 -16.27
C ARG A 47 40.98 -8.93 -15.76
N SER A 48 41.49 -9.46 -14.65
CA SER A 48 40.96 -10.69 -14.03
C SER A 48 39.47 -10.60 -13.72
N ARG A 49 39.01 -9.47 -13.18
CA ARG A 49 37.59 -9.21 -12.87
C ARG A 49 36.73 -8.94 -14.09
N THR A 50 37.32 -8.40 -15.16
CA THR A 50 36.57 -8.06 -16.37
C THR A 50 35.99 -9.29 -17.04
N TYR A 51 36.71 -10.42 -17.04
CA TYR A 51 36.19 -11.70 -17.57
C TYR A 51 34.96 -12.17 -16.80
N ASP A 52 35.05 -12.26 -15.47
CA ASP A 52 33.94 -12.67 -14.59
C ASP A 52 32.70 -11.77 -14.77
N VAL A 53 32.94 -10.46 -14.86
CA VAL A 53 31.88 -9.45 -15.00
C VAL A 53 31.21 -9.55 -16.38
N LEU A 54 31.98 -9.75 -17.45
CA LEU A 54 31.41 -9.92 -18.79
C LEU A 54 30.55 -11.18 -18.89
N GLU A 55 30.95 -12.27 -18.22
CA GLU A 55 30.16 -13.48 -18.12
C GLU A 55 28.86 -13.25 -17.31
N SER A 56 28.94 -12.55 -16.18
CA SER A 56 27.75 -12.15 -15.39
C SER A 56 26.78 -11.31 -16.21
N LEU A 57 27.29 -10.30 -16.92
CA LEU A 57 26.48 -9.45 -17.80
C LEU A 57 25.83 -10.26 -18.92
N ALA A 58 26.54 -11.23 -19.50
CA ALA A 58 25.98 -12.12 -20.51
C ALA A 58 24.86 -13.00 -19.95
N LYS A 59 25.06 -13.64 -18.78
CA LYS A 59 24.04 -14.45 -18.09
C LYS A 59 22.79 -13.65 -17.76
N ARG A 60 22.95 -12.38 -17.37
CA ARG A 60 21.85 -11.47 -17.08
C ARG A 60 21.19 -10.90 -18.35
N GLY A 61 21.82 -11.07 -19.52
CA GLY A 61 21.35 -10.58 -20.81
C GLY A 61 21.64 -9.10 -21.09
N PHE A 62 22.63 -8.52 -20.41
CA PHE A 62 23.16 -7.18 -20.66
C PHE A 62 24.20 -7.18 -21.79
N ALA A 63 24.78 -8.34 -22.10
CA ALA A 63 25.76 -8.53 -23.16
C ALA A 63 25.52 -9.83 -23.93
N ILE A 64 26.01 -9.88 -25.17
CA ILE A 64 26.02 -11.06 -26.03
C ILE A 64 27.48 -11.46 -26.28
N ILE A 65 27.77 -12.75 -26.11
CA ILE A 65 29.09 -13.32 -26.40
C ILE A 65 29.17 -13.60 -27.89
N LYS A 66 30.14 -12.99 -28.57
CA LYS A 66 30.48 -13.30 -29.96
C LYS A 66 31.66 -14.24 -29.98
N ILE A 67 31.39 -15.50 -30.37
CA ILE A 67 32.39 -16.55 -30.48
C ILE A 67 33.40 -16.16 -31.57
N GLY A 68 34.69 -16.23 -31.24
CA GLY A 68 35.79 -15.86 -32.12
C GLY A 68 37.15 -16.00 -31.41
N LYS A 69 38.24 -15.79 -32.16
CA LYS A 69 39.61 -15.73 -31.62
C LYS A 69 40.18 -14.32 -31.90
N PRO A 70 40.24 -13.40 -30.92
CA PRO A 70 39.77 -13.53 -29.53
C PRO A 70 38.24 -13.44 -29.39
N VAL A 71 37.71 -13.92 -28.25
CA VAL A 71 36.28 -13.78 -27.89
C VAL A 71 35.93 -12.30 -27.72
N LYS A 72 34.77 -11.90 -28.26
CA LYS A 72 34.28 -10.52 -28.16
C LYS A 72 32.91 -10.47 -27.50
N TYR A 73 32.57 -9.31 -26.97
CA TYR A 73 31.31 -9.03 -26.29
C TYR A 73 30.62 -7.84 -26.94
N ILE A 74 29.30 -7.90 -26.99
CA ILE A 74 28.44 -6.86 -27.54
C ILE A 74 27.44 -6.45 -26.47
N ALA A 75 27.28 -5.16 -26.22
CA ALA A 75 26.23 -4.69 -25.31
C ALA A 75 24.85 -4.93 -25.93
N VAL A 76 23.89 -5.38 -25.13
CA VAL A 76 22.48 -5.35 -25.52
C VAL A 76 21.97 -3.92 -25.39
N GLU A 77 21.09 -3.51 -26.31
CA GLU A 77 20.53 -2.16 -26.32
C GLU A 77 19.79 -1.84 -25.00
N PRO A 78 19.98 -0.64 -24.43
CA PRO A 78 19.36 -0.28 -23.15
C PRO A 78 17.84 -0.42 -23.14
N HIS A 79 17.15 -0.10 -24.25
CA HIS A 79 15.70 -0.24 -24.34
C HIS A 79 15.24 -1.69 -24.19
N ALA A 80 15.91 -2.64 -24.86
CA ALA A 80 15.60 -4.06 -24.73
C ALA A 80 15.84 -4.59 -23.31
N ILE A 81 16.88 -4.11 -22.64
CA ILE A 81 17.15 -4.44 -21.23
C ILE A 81 16.04 -3.91 -20.32
N ILE A 82 15.60 -2.66 -20.51
CA ILE A 82 14.51 -2.07 -19.73
C ILE A 82 13.22 -2.89 -19.89
N GLU A 83 12.84 -3.24 -21.11
CA GLU A 83 11.63 -4.04 -21.35
C GLU A 83 11.73 -5.44 -20.74
N LYS A 84 12.90 -6.07 -20.80
CA LYS A 84 13.15 -7.35 -20.12
C LYS A 84 13.02 -7.24 -18.60
N ILE A 85 13.59 -6.20 -17.98
CA ILE A 85 13.50 -5.97 -16.53
C ILE A 85 12.03 -5.76 -16.13
N LYS A 86 11.27 -4.93 -16.85
CA LYS A 86 9.83 -4.74 -16.59
C LYS A 86 9.06 -6.05 -16.66
N SER A 87 9.30 -6.86 -17.69
CA SER A 87 8.64 -8.15 -17.87
C SER A 87 8.96 -9.11 -16.71
N ASN A 88 10.22 -9.16 -16.28
CA ASN A 88 10.63 -10.00 -15.15
C ASN A 88 9.97 -9.56 -13.85
N VAL A 89 9.97 -8.25 -13.55
CA VAL A 89 9.32 -7.70 -12.35
C VAL A 89 7.83 -8.01 -12.33
N LEU A 90 7.14 -7.89 -13.47
CA LEU A 90 5.72 -8.24 -13.56
C LEU A 90 5.49 -9.73 -13.30
N THR A 91 6.35 -10.59 -13.86
CA THR A 91 6.26 -12.05 -13.68
C THR A 91 6.50 -12.43 -12.22
N GLU A 92 7.56 -11.93 -11.60
CA GLU A 92 7.88 -12.16 -10.18
C GLU A 92 6.76 -11.65 -9.26
N ALA A 93 6.19 -10.48 -9.57
CA ALA A 93 5.07 -9.93 -8.82
C ALA A 93 3.84 -10.84 -8.92
N GLN A 94 3.49 -11.32 -10.12
CA GLN A 94 2.37 -12.24 -10.35
C GLN A 94 2.57 -13.57 -9.61
N GLU A 95 3.78 -14.14 -9.67
CA GLU A 95 4.12 -15.37 -8.94
C GLU A 95 3.98 -15.18 -7.42
N LYS A 96 4.48 -14.05 -6.89
CA LYS A 96 4.39 -13.74 -5.47
C LYS A 96 2.95 -13.53 -5.02
N VAL A 97 2.12 -12.86 -5.83
CA VAL A 97 0.67 -12.72 -5.57
C VAL A 97 0.00 -14.08 -5.55
N LYS A 98 0.32 -14.97 -6.51
CA LYS A 98 -0.24 -16.33 -6.57
C LYS A 98 0.19 -17.18 -5.37
N LEU A 99 1.44 -17.07 -4.94
CA LEU A 99 1.96 -17.75 -3.75
C LEU A 99 1.22 -17.29 -2.49
N LEU A 100 1.09 -15.98 -2.30
CA LEU A 100 0.38 -15.39 -1.16
C LEU A 100 -1.12 -15.72 -1.17
N GLY A 101 -1.75 -15.76 -2.35
CA GLY A 101 -3.15 -16.18 -2.48
C GLY A 101 -3.40 -17.61 -2.02
N LYS A 102 -2.45 -18.51 -2.30
CA LYS A 102 -2.50 -19.91 -1.85
C LYS A 102 -2.09 -20.09 -0.39
N LEU A 103 -1.45 -19.11 0.24
CA LEU A 103 -0.92 -19.24 1.59
C LEU A 103 -2.03 -19.57 2.60
N ARG A 104 -3.23 -19.00 2.43
CA ARG A 104 -4.40 -19.27 3.28
C ARG A 104 -4.85 -20.73 3.30
N GLU A 105 -4.55 -21.48 2.23
CA GLU A 105 -4.94 -22.88 2.09
C GLU A 105 -3.89 -23.83 2.69
N ARG A 106 -2.71 -23.32 3.03
CA ARG A 106 -1.62 -24.14 3.56
C ARG A 106 -1.68 -24.27 5.08
N ASP A 107 -1.08 -25.33 5.58
CA ASP A 107 -1.10 -25.64 7.00
C ASP A 107 -0.32 -24.61 7.84
N GLU A 108 0.72 -24.00 7.29
CA GLU A 108 1.47 -22.94 7.98
C GLU A 108 0.57 -21.74 8.32
N TYR A 109 -0.44 -21.44 7.49
CA TYR A 109 -1.39 -20.36 7.79
C TYR A 109 -2.37 -20.74 8.90
N LYS A 110 -2.79 -22.01 8.96
CA LYS A 110 -3.65 -22.50 10.04
C LYS A 110 -2.94 -22.42 11.39
N GLU A 111 -1.65 -22.73 11.44
CA GLU A 111 -0.84 -22.57 12.65
C GLU A 111 -0.77 -21.09 13.08
N LEU A 112 -0.57 -20.16 12.14
CA LEU A 112 -0.61 -18.73 12.43
C LEU A 112 -1.98 -18.27 12.96
N GLU A 113 -3.07 -18.78 12.39
CA GLU A 113 -4.45 -18.48 12.82
C GLU A 113 -4.74 -19.07 14.21
N GLN A 114 -4.24 -20.26 14.50
CA GLN A 114 -4.34 -20.88 15.82
C GLN A 114 -3.57 -20.09 16.88
N LEU A 115 -2.33 -19.65 16.57
CA LEU A 115 -1.56 -18.79 17.47
C LEU A 115 -2.25 -17.45 17.72
N TYR A 116 -2.82 -16.83 16.68
CA TYR A 116 -3.61 -15.61 16.81
C TYR A 116 -4.85 -15.82 17.70
N SER A 117 -5.61 -16.89 17.45
CA SER A 117 -6.84 -17.21 18.19
C SER A 117 -6.57 -17.58 19.65
N ALA A 118 -5.51 -18.37 19.90
CA ALA A 118 -5.09 -18.75 21.25
C ALA A 118 -4.60 -17.54 22.05
N GLY A 119 -3.93 -16.56 21.41
CA GLY A 119 -3.54 -15.31 22.03
C GLY A 119 -4.70 -14.37 22.39
N ILE A 120 -5.89 -14.56 21.79
CA ILE A 120 -7.06 -13.68 21.97
C ILE A 120 -8.01 -14.18 23.07
N SER A 121 -7.89 -15.42 23.52
CA SER A 121 -8.78 -15.97 24.55
C SER A 121 -8.01 -16.12 25.87
N PRO A 122 -8.12 -15.17 26.83
CA PRO A 122 -9.32 -14.44 27.21
C PRO A 122 -9.09 -12.92 27.32
N VAL A 123 -9.00 -12.24 26.18
CA VAL A 123 -9.05 -10.77 26.17
C VAL A 123 -10.54 -10.42 26.30
N LYS A 124 -10.96 -9.91 27.46
CA LYS A 124 -12.35 -9.47 27.65
C LYS A 124 -12.68 -8.44 26.55
N ALA A 125 -13.95 -8.30 26.16
CA ALA A 125 -14.34 -7.32 25.14
C ALA A 125 -13.87 -5.89 25.50
N GLU A 126 -13.72 -5.61 26.79
CA GLU A 126 -13.08 -4.41 27.34
C GLU A 126 -11.61 -4.21 26.89
N ASP A 127 -10.82 -5.29 26.82
CA ASP A 127 -9.39 -5.29 26.49
C ASP A 127 -9.10 -5.34 24.97
N LEU A 128 -10.10 -5.65 24.13
CA LEU A 128 -9.98 -5.56 22.66
C LEU A 128 -10.02 -4.10 22.17
N SER A 129 -10.30 -3.14 23.05
CA SER A 129 -10.28 -1.73 22.72
C SER A 129 -8.84 -1.25 22.53
N GLY A 130 -8.55 -0.59 21.42
CA GLY A 130 -7.17 -0.27 21.03
C GLY A 130 -7.01 1.10 20.38
N ALA A 131 -5.88 1.74 20.65
CA ALA A 131 -5.46 2.95 19.96
C ALA A 131 -4.86 2.58 18.58
N LEU A 132 -5.47 3.11 17.52
CA LEU A 132 -5.02 3.01 16.15
C LEU A 132 -4.30 4.30 15.79
N LYS A 133 -3.04 4.19 15.36
CA LYS A 133 -2.22 5.33 14.96
C LYS A 133 -1.87 5.22 13.48
N GLY A 134 -2.10 6.31 12.75
CA GLY A 134 -1.82 6.44 11.33
C GLY A 134 -3.01 6.13 10.41
N LYS A 135 -3.06 6.85 9.29
CA LYS A 135 -4.15 6.80 8.30
C LYS A 135 -4.42 5.39 7.77
N THR A 136 -3.36 4.62 7.51
CA THR A 136 -3.48 3.26 6.96
C THR A 136 -4.21 2.32 7.91
N HIS A 137 -3.84 2.31 9.20
CA HIS A 137 -4.47 1.45 10.20
C HIS A 137 -5.93 1.84 10.44
N ILE A 138 -6.22 3.14 10.51
CA ILE A 138 -7.59 3.65 10.66
C ILE A 138 -8.44 3.27 9.45
N ASN A 139 -7.93 3.46 8.23
CA ASN A 139 -8.65 3.11 7.02
C ASN A 139 -8.87 1.59 6.88
N SER A 140 -7.90 0.77 7.30
CA SER A 140 -8.05 -0.68 7.36
C SER A 140 -9.17 -1.06 8.33
N LYS A 141 -9.13 -0.53 9.55
CA LYS A 141 -10.15 -0.83 10.55
C LYS A 141 -11.53 -0.33 10.15
N LEU A 142 -11.62 0.83 9.51
CA LEU A 142 -12.87 1.32 8.93
C LEU A 142 -13.44 0.27 7.96
N ARG A 143 -12.65 -0.20 6.99
CA ARG A 143 -13.11 -1.23 6.04
C ARG A 143 -13.58 -2.50 6.73
N ASP A 144 -12.88 -2.94 7.78
CA ASP A 144 -13.30 -4.10 8.57
C ASP A 144 -14.66 -3.87 9.24
N ILE A 145 -14.87 -2.70 9.86
CA ILE A 145 -16.15 -2.32 10.49
C ILE A 145 -17.27 -2.28 9.44
N PHE A 146 -17.03 -1.65 8.29
CA PHE A 146 -18.00 -1.60 7.19
C PHE A 146 -18.31 -3.01 6.64
N GLY A 147 -17.31 -3.88 6.51
CA GLY A 147 -17.47 -5.23 5.98
C GLY A 147 -18.19 -6.20 6.93
N ASN A 148 -18.07 -5.99 8.24
CA ASN A 148 -18.64 -6.86 9.27
C ASN A 148 -20.03 -6.43 9.75
N ALA A 149 -20.47 -5.22 9.42
CA ALA A 149 -21.78 -4.70 9.84
C ALA A 149 -22.94 -5.55 9.28
N LYS A 150 -23.96 -5.78 10.11
CA LYS A 150 -25.10 -6.65 9.76
C LYS A 150 -26.45 -5.94 9.84
N LYS A 151 -26.58 -4.87 10.62
CA LYS A 151 -27.86 -4.20 10.90
C LYS A 151 -27.80 -2.71 10.60
N GLU A 152 -26.82 -2.01 11.15
CA GLU A 152 -26.69 -0.57 10.99
C GLU A 152 -25.28 -0.03 11.16
N ILE A 153 -24.99 1.05 10.44
CA ILE A 153 -23.84 1.92 10.66
C ILE A 153 -24.33 3.33 10.96
N ALA A 154 -23.84 3.94 12.04
CA ALA A 154 -24.00 5.36 12.31
C ALA A 154 -22.65 6.08 12.15
N ILE A 155 -22.62 7.13 11.34
CA ILE A 155 -21.45 7.96 11.07
C ILE A 155 -21.72 9.35 11.64
N CYS A 156 -20.85 9.83 12.52
CA CYS A 156 -20.85 11.20 13.04
C CYS A 156 -19.51 11.86 12.73
N THR A 157 -19.50 12.93 11.94
CA THR A 157 -18.27 13.71 11.65
C THR A 157 -18.63 15.11 11.14
N SER A 158 -17.65 15.97 10.86
CA SER A 158 -17.93 17.25 10.20
C SER A 158 -18.20 17.07 8.71
N VAL A 159 -18.90 18.05 8.12
CA VAL A 159 -19.11 18.12 6.68
C VAL A 159 -17.79 18.16 5.90
N GLN A 160 -16.74 18.80 6.45
CA GLN A 160 -15.42 18.90 5.83
C GLN A 160 -14.65 17.55 5.85
N ASP A 161 -14.64 16.85 6.99
CA ASP A 161 -13.98 15.53 7.10
C ASP A 161 -14.71 14.48 6.26
N PHE A 162 -16.04 14.53 6.20
CA PHE A 162 -16.82 13.67 5.31
C PHE A 162 -16.44 13.88 3.84
N ASP A 163 -16.37 15.14 3.37
CA ASP A 163 -16.00 15.43 1.97
C ASP A 163 -14.57 14.98 1.65
N LYS A 164 -13.61 15.21 2.56
CA LYS A 164 -12.22 14.71 2.45
C LYS A 164 -12.16 13.18 2.31
N ARG A 165 -13.01 12.46 3.05
CA ARG A 165 -13.08 10.98 3.07
C ARG A 165 -14.09 10.38 2.10
N SER A 166 -14.78 11.20 1.31
CA SER A 166 -15.87 10.78 0.42
C SER A 166 -15.47 9.64 -0.52
N ARG A 167 -14.23 9.66 -1.04
CA ARG A 167 -13.67 8.60 -1.90
C ARG A 167 -13.63 7.22 -1.24
N ILE A 168 -13.51 7.17 0.09
CA ILE A 168 -13.46 5.92 0.86
C ILE A 168 -14.86 5.57 1.40
N LEU A 169 -15.58 6.56 1.93
CA LEU A 169 -16.87 6.34 2.59
C LEU A 169 -17.99 6.03 1.60
N LEU A 170 -18.07 6.72 0.46
CA LEU A 170 -19.20 6.57 -0.47
C LEU A 170 -19.31 5.15 -1.05
N PRO A 171 -18.23 4.51 -1.54
CA PRO A 171 -18.31 3.14 -2.02
C PRO A 171 -18.79 2.14 -0.95
N GLU A 172 -18.34 2.31 0.29
CA GLU A 172 -18.76 1.43 1.39
C GLU A 172 -20.22 1.68 1.79
N ILE A 173 -20.66 2.93 1.85
CA ILE A 173 -22.07 3.29 2.10
C ILE A 173 -22.99 2.69 1.02
N GLU A 174 -22.58 2.73 -0.25
CA GLU A 174 -23.35 2.14 -1.35
C GLU A 174 -23.44 0.61 -1.22
N LYS A 175 -22.34 -0.07 -0.88
CA LYS A 175 -22.34 -1.52 -0.62
C LYS A 175 -23.28 -1.87 0.53
N LEU A 176 -23.20 -1.14 1.65
CA LEU A 176 -24.08 -1.36 2.80
C LEU A 176 -25.56 -1.21 2.44
N LYS A 177 -25.91 -0.17 1.68
CA LYS A 177 -27.27 0.04 1.19
C LYS A 177 -27.76 -1.10 0.31
N LYS A 178 -26.90 -1.62 -0.58
CA LYS A 178 -27.21 -2.80 -1.42
C LYS A 178 -27.43 -4.06 -0.59
N SER A 179 -26.72 -4.21 0.52
CA SER A 179 -26.89 -5.30 1.49
C SER A 179 -28.03 -5.05 2.50
N ASN A 180 -28.88 -4.05 2.28
CA ASN A 180 -30.01 -3.68 3.15
C ASN A 180 -29.61 -3.32 4.59
N ILE A 181 -28.38 -2.83 4.79
CA ILE A 181 -27.86 -2.36 6.07
C ILE A 181 -28.20 -0.87 6.22
N ARG A 182 -28.76 -0.48 7.37
CA ARG A 182 -29.19 0.90 7.60
C ARG A 182 -27.98 1.80 7.80
N VAL A 183 -27.84 2.86 6.99
CA VAL A 183 -26.77 3.84 7.15
C VAL A 183 -27.35 5.16 7.64
N LYS A 184 -26.93 5.57 8.84
CA LYS A 184 -27.26 6.86 9.44
C LYS A 184 -26.05 7.78 9.37
N ILE A 185 -26.22 8.95 8.79
CA ILE A 185 -25.15 9.94 8.64
C ILE A 185 -25.56 11.21 9.38
N ALA A 186 -24.70 11.66 10.30
CA ALA A 186 -24.86 12.85 11.11
C ALA A 186 -23.66 13.77 10.87
N LEU A 187 -23.93 14.96 10.32
CA LEU A 187 -22.89 15.93 9.97
C LEU A 187 -23.01 17.19 10.80
N ASN A 188 -21.90 17.65 11.35
CA ASN A 188 -21.79 18.99 11.94
C ASN A 188 -21.12 19.96 10.94
N GLY A 189 -21.43 21.26 11.04
CA GLY A 189 -20.93 22.29 10.15
C GLY A 189 -22.02 23.23 9.65
N GLN A 190 -21.74 23.98 8.59
CA GLN A 190 -22.71 24.87 7.97
C GLN A 190 -23.82 24.06 7.28
N GLU A 191 -25.07 24.41 7.54
CA GLU A 191 -26.23 23.71 6.97
C GLU A 191 -26.24 23.76 5.44
N SER A 192 -25.79 24.87 4.86
CA SER A 192 -25.66 25.03 3.41
C SER A 192 -24.71 24.00 2.79
N ASP A 193 -23.62 23.66 3.47
CA ASP A 193 -22.64 22.69 2.98
C ASP A 193 -23.15 21.25 3.14
N ILE A 194 -23.85 20.95 4.24
CA ILE A 194 -24.50 19.64 4.44
C ILE A 194 -25.55 19.40 3.34
N ARG A 195 -26.37 20.42 3.02
CA ARG A 195 -27.34 20.36 1.91
C ARG A 195 -26.65 20.10 0.57
N LYS A 196 -25.50 20.74 0.30
CA LYS A 196 -24.70 20.49 -0.93
C LYS A 196 -24.24 19.04 -1.00
N ILE A 197 -23.68 18.47 0.07
CA ILE A 197 -23.22 17.08 0.11
C ILE A 197 -24.38 16.10 -0.10
N ASN A 198 -25.52 16.33 0.55
CA ASN A 198 -26.72 15.51 0.37
C ASN A 198 -27.18 15.49 -1.09
N ASN A 199 -27.26 16.66 -1.74
CA ASN A 199 -27.66 16.78 -3.14
C ASN A 199 -26.63 16.13 -4.08
N LYS A 200 -25.33 16.40 -3.86
CA LYS A 200 -24.22 15.90 -4.68
C LYS A 200 -24.13 14.37 -4.65
N HIS A 201 -24.36 13.76 -3.49
CA HIS A 201 -24.14 12.32 -3.27
C HIS A 201 -25.42 11.52 -3.04
N LYS A 202 -26.61 12.13 -3.20
CA LYS A 202 -27.92 11.49 -2.93
C LYS A 202 -27.95 10.84 -1.54
N LEU A 203 -27.47 11.58 -0.55
CA LEU A 203 -27.43 11.15 0.85
C LEU A 203 -28.59 11.78 1.63
N ASN A 204 -28.90 11.17 2.77
CA ASN A 204 -29.84 11.72 3.75
C ASN A 204 -29.10 11.97 5.08
N ALA A 205 -28.03 12.76 5.01
CA ALA A 205 -27.28 13.16 6.19
C ALA A 205 -28.07 14.20 6.99
N LYS A 206 -28.20 13.96 8.29
CA LYS A 206 -28.87 14.83 9.25
C LYS A 206 -27.88 15.80 9.88
N ILE A 207 -28.37 16.96 10.30
CA ILE A 207 -27.54 17.95 11.00
C ILE A 207 -27.39 17.50 12.45
N THR A 208 -26.20 17.64 13.02
CA THR A 208 -25.96 17.38 14.45
C THR A 208 -25.17 18.50 15.10
N SER A 209 -25.46 18.76 16.38
CA SER A 209 -24.62 19.59 17.24
C SER A 209 -23.38 18.86 17.77
N ASN A 210 -23.30 17.55 17.60
CA ASN A 210 -22.19 16.72 18.05
C ASN A 210 -20.96 16.95 17.17
N LYS A 211 -19.87 17.42 17.80
CA LYS A 211 -18.58 17.68 17.15
C LYS A 211 -17.66 16.45 17.11
N GLY A 212 -18.11 15.33 17.67
CA GLY A 212 -17.38 14.07 17.68
C GLY A 212 -17.20 13.51 16.25
N ARG A 213 -16.10 12.78 16.09
CA ARG A 213 -15.74 12.08 14.86
C ARG A 213 -15.70 10.61 15.15
N PHE A 214 -16.77 9.89 14.85
CA PHE A 214 -16.87 8.48 15.16
C PHE A 214 -17.82 7.73 14.26
N ILE A 215 -17.62 6.42 14.20
CA ILE A 215 -18.50 5.47 13.55
C ILE A 215 -18.93 4.43 14.57
N ILE A 216 -20.20 4.02 14.53
CA ILE A 216 -20.78 2.96 15.37
C ILE A 216 -21.35 1.91 14.44
N ALA A 217 -21.01 0.64 14.67
CA ALA A 217 -21.56 -0.49 13.94
C ALA A 217 -22.40 -1.37 14.85
N ASP A 218 -23.62 -1.67 14.41
CA ASP A 218 -24.58 -2.57 15.04
C ASP A 218 -24.84 -2.30 16.53
N LYS A 219 -24.54 -1.07 17.00
CA LYS A 219 -24.49 -0.68 18.41
C LYS A 219 -23.60 -1.58 19.28
N ARG A 220 -22.59 -2.22 18.69
CA ARG A 220 -21.69 -3.17 19.37
C ARG A 220 -20.26 -2.69 19.42
N GLU A 221 -19.78 -2.10 18.34
CA GLU A 221 -18.45 -1.53 18.27
C GLU A 221 -18.48 -0.10 17.73
N SER A 222 -17.47 0.67 18.11
CA SER A 222 -17.29 2.03 17.66
C SER A 222 -15.83 2.36 17.41
N LEU A 223 -15.57 3.21 16.42
CA LEU A 223 -14.27 3.81 16.17
C LEU A 223 -14.41 5.32 16.37
N PHE A 224 -13.69 5.86 17.35
CA PHE A 224 -13.70 7.28 17.70
C PHE A 224 -12.36 7.93 17.38
N MET A 225 -12.34 9.03 16.64
CA MET A 225 -11.12 9.77 16.31
C MET A 225 -10.78 10.72 17.46
N ILE A 226 -9.57 10.61 18.02
CA ILE A 226 -9.10 11.46 19.13
C ILE A 226 -8.44 12.74 18.59
N THR A 227 -7.76 12.67 17.43
CA THR A 227 -7.07 13.83 16.88
C THR A 227 -7.99 14.73 16.05
N TYR A 228 -7.69 16.03 16.06
CA TYR A 228 -8.39 17.03 15.24
C TYR A 228 -8.18 16.78 13.74
N GLU A 229 -9.11 17.26 12.91
CA GLU A 229 -9.17 17.04 11.46
C GLU A 229 -7.96 17.52 10.66
N HIS A 230 -7.09 18.32 11.28
CA HIS A 230 -5.92 18.93 10.67
C HIS A 230 -4.61 18.44 11.29
N SER A 231 -4.65 17.41 12.13
CA SER A 231 -3.41 16.81 12.64
C SER A 231 -2.69 16.03 11.54
N ASP A 232 -1.37 16.16 11.48
CA ASP A 232 -0.51 15.32 10.63
C ASP A 232 -0.64 13.84 10.98
N GLU A 233 -1.00 13.55 12.24
CA GLU A 233 -1.16 12.22 12.77
C GLU A 233 -2.62 11.91 13.14
N GLU A 234 -3.17 10.88 12.51
CA GLU A 234 -4.50 10.40 12.86
C GLU A 234 -4.42 9.34 13.96
N ILE A 235 -5.13 9.58 15.06
CA ILE A 235 -5.27 8.62 16.15
C ILE A 235 -6.75 8.35 16.35
N GLY A 236 -7.12 7.07 16.31
CA GLY A 236 -8.46 6.58 16.61
C GLY A 236 -8.45 5.61 17.77
N LEU A 237 -9.52 5.58 18.54
CA LEU A 237 -9.79 4.58 19.56
C LEU A 237 -10.89 3.68 19.03
N TRP A 238 -10.56 2.42 18.78
CA TRP A 238 -11.56 1.40 18.50
C TRP A 238 -11.98 0.76 19.82
N ILE A 239 -13.29 0.60 20.00
CA ILE A 239 -13.90 0.04 21.21
C ILE A 239 -14.94 -0.98 20.77
N ASN A 240 -14.82 -2.23 21.22
CA ASN A 240 -15.81 -3.29 21.01
C ASN A 240 -16.58 -3.56 22.30
N ALA A 241 -17.34 -2.56 22.75
CA ALA A 241 -18.09 -2.62 24.00
C ALA A 241 -19.55 -2.23 23.73
N PRO A 242 -20.49 -3.21 23.67
CA PRO A 242 -21.87 -2.94 23.31
C PRO A 242 -22.57 -1.87 24.15
N TYR A 243 -22.37 -1.88 25.48
CA TYR A 243 -22.94 -0.87 26.36
C TYR A 243 -22.45 0.55 26.04
N PHE A 244 -21.15 0.71 25.74
CA PHE A 244 -20.58 2.00 25.35
C PHE A 244 -21.12 2.44 23.99
N SER A 245 -21.09 1.54 23.00
CA SER A 245 -21.55 1.84 21.64
C SER A 245 -23.05 2.16 21.59
N GLU A 246 -23.87 1.51 22.41
CA GLU A 246 -25.29 1.81 22.53
C GLU A 246 -25.54 3.16 23.21
N ALA A 247 -24.85 3.46 24.32
CA ALA A 247 -24.93 4.75 24.99
C ALA A 247 -24.50 5.90 24.06
N LEU A 248 -23.38 5.74 23.35
CA LEU A 248 -22.87 6.71 22.38
C LEU A 248 -23.87 6.94 21.23
N ASN A 249 -24.50 5.86 20.73
CA ASN A 249 -25.55 5.98 19.72
C ASN A 249 -26.79 6.71 20.26
N GLY A 250 -27.15 6.49 21.53
CA GLY A 250 -28.20 7.25 22.22
C GLY A 250 -27.89 8.75 22.27
N MET A 251 -26.68 9.13 22.69
CA MET A 251 -26.22 10.52 22.69
C MET A 251 -26.22 11.13 21.29
N LEU A 252 -25.80 10.38 20.28
CA LEU A 252 -25.88 10.80 18.89
C LEU A 252 -27.35 11.09 18.51
N ASN A 253 -28.29 10.21 18.84
CA ASN A 253 -29.70 10.39 18.50
C ASN A 253 -30.30 11.68 19.06
N VAL A 254 -29.96 12.02 20.30
CA VAL A 254 -30.41 13.27 20.97
C VAL A 254 -29.82 14.51 20.31
N SER A 255 -28.60 14.42 19.77
CA SER A 255 -27.91 15.56 19.15
C SER A 255 -28.39 15.94 17.75
N LEU A 256 -29.26 15.15 17.14
CA LEU A 256 -29.71 15.34 15.76
C LEU A 256 -30.80 16.40 15.68
N ARG A 257 -30.72 17.20 14.62
CA ARG A 257 -31.75 18.14 14.21
C ARG A 257 -32.37 17.68 12.89
#